data_AF-A0A3A8ZAX2-F1
#
_entry.id   AF-A0A3A8ZAX2-F1
#
_cell.length_a   1.000
_cell.length_b   1.000
_cell.length_c   1.000
_cell.angle_alpha   90.00
_cell.angle_beta   90.00
_cell.angle_gamma   90.00
#
_symmetry.space_group_name_H-M   'P 1'
#
loop_
_entity.id
_entity.type
_entity.pdbx_description
1 polymer ?
#
loop_
_entity_poly.entity_id
_entity_poly.type
_entity_poly.pdbx_seq_one_letter_code
_entity_poly.pdbx_strand_id
1 'polypeptide(L)' 'MCIGNFSYLWNEKREDFVLVKTDLAYCIVDKRKQSMLLVEDEELDQRLISEMLKNGNKVYDDINQAYADV' A
#
# COMPACT_ATOMS: atom_id res chain seq x y z
N MET A 1 3.79 -5.36 -16.43
CA MET A 1 3.36 -6.52 -15.60
C MET A 1 1.84 -6.48 -15.43
N CYS A 2 1.15 -7.62 -15.24
CA CYS A 2 -0.29 -7.60 -14.98
C CYS A 2 -0.57 -7.30 -13.51
N ILE A 3 -1.50 -6.37 -13.25
CA ILE A 3 -1.92 -5.94 -11.91
C ILE A 3 -2.36 -7.11 -11.01
N GLY A 4 -2.93 -8.17 -11.59
CA GLY A 4 -3.40 -9.36 -10.87
C GLY A 4 -2.32 -10.06 -10.04
N ASN A 5 -1.04 -9.93 -10.44
CA ASN A 5 0.10 -10.49 -9.70
C ASN A 5 0.30 -9.83 -8.34
N PHE A 6 -0.29 -8.66 -8.12
CA PHE A 6 -0.20 -7.87 -6.89
C PHE A 6 -1.49 -7.87 -6.09
N SER A 7 -2.49 -8.66 -6.50
CA SER A 7 -3.80 -8.69 -5.83
C SER A 7 -3.76 -9.09 -4.36
N TYR A 8 -2.69 -9.78 -3.93
CA TYR A 8 -2.45 -10.08 -2.52
C TYR A 8 -2.38 -8.82 -1.63
N LEU A 9 -2.01 -7.65 -2.18
CA LEU A 9 -1.92 -6.38 -1.45
C LEU A 9 -3.26 -5.91 -0.91
N TRP A 10 -4.37 -6.20 -1.60
CA TRP A 10 -5.72 -5.76 -1.20
C TRP A 10 -6.70 -6.92 -0.94
N ASN A 11 -6.25 -8.17 -1.12
CA ASN A 11 -7.02 -9.36 -0.77
C ASN A 11 -6.44 -10.06 0.46
N GLU A 12 -5.49 -10.99 0.26
CA GLU A 12 -4.99 -11.89 1.30
C GLU A 12 -4.25 -11.18 2.42
N LYS A 13 -3.51 -10.12 2.10
CA LYS A 13 -2.67 -9.37 3.04
C LYS A 13 -3.13 -7.93 3.21
N ARG A 14 -4.42 -7.67 2.99
CA ARG A 14 -5.01 -6.32 3.08
C ARG A 14 -4.77 -5.63 4.42
N GLU A 15 -4.73 -6.40 5.51
CA GLU A 15 -4.50 -5.85 6.85
C GLU A 15 -3.03 -5.49 7.10
N ASP A 16 -2.11 -6.11 6.37
CA ASP A 16 -0.67 -5.94 6.51
C ASP A 16 -0.14 -4.85 5.55
N PHE A 17 -0.67 -4.83 4.33
CA PHE A 17 -0.33 -3.83 3.33
C PHE A 17 -1.27 -2.63 3.40
N VAL A 18 -0.71 -1.51 3.83
CA VAL A 18 -1.43 -0.26 4.06
C VAL A 18 -0.87 0.84 3.18
N LEU A 19 -1.62 1.92 3.05
CA LEU A 19 -1.17 3.11 2.36
C LEU A 19 -0.76 4.17 3.38
N VAL A 20 0.38 4.81 3.15
CA VAL A 20 0.77 6.01 3.90
C VAL A 20 0.69 7.19 2.96
N LYS A 21 -0.11 8.18 3.31
CA LYS A 21 -0.26 9.43 2.58
C LYS A 21 0.90 10.34 2.89
N THR A 22 1.63 10.75 1.87
CA THR A 22 2.65 11.79 1.94
C THR A 22 2.14 13.06 1.26
N ASP A 23 2.88 14.16 1.38
CA ASP A 23 2.53 15.43 0.73
C ASP A 23 2.46 15.31 -0.81
N LEU A 24 3.13 14.33 -1.39
CA LEU A 24 3.29 14.18 -2.84
C LEU A 24 2.49 13.00 -3.41
N ALA A 25 2.40 11.88 -2.68
CA ALA A 25 1.80 10.64 -3.16
C ALA A 25 1.42 9.68 -2.01
N TYR A 26 0.84 8.52 -2.33
CA TYR A 26 0.73 7.41 -1.39
C TYR A 26 1.95 6.49 -1.51
N CYS A 27 2.38 5.93 -0.38
CA CYS A 27 3.36 4.87 -0.33
C CYS A 27 2.69 3.56 0.11
N ILE A 28 3.01 2.46 -0.56
CA ILE A 28 2.57 1.12 -0.16
C ILE A 28 3.53 0.59 0.91
N VAL A 29 3.00 0.23 2.08
CA VAL A 29 3.80 -0.18 3.25
C VAL A 29 3.32 -1.54 3.76
N ASP A 30 4.25 -2.49 3.92
CA ASP A 30 4.05 -3.67 4.73
C ASP A 30 4.35 -3.29 6.19
N LYS A 31 3.30 -3.08 6.98
CA LYS A 31 3.45 -2.62 8.36
C LYS A 31 4.02 -3.69 9.27
N ARG A 32 3.80 -4.99 8.98
CA ARG A 32 4.33 -6.10 9.77
C ARG A 32 5.83 -6.24 9.63
N LYS A 33 6.34 -6.08 8.40
CA LYS A 33 7.77 -6.14 8.11
C LYS A 33 8.49 -4.81 8.27
N GLN A 34 7.74 -3.73 8.51
CA GLN A 34 8.26 -2.37 8.54
C GLN A 34 9.05 -2.03 7.27
N SER A 35 8.48 -2.36 6.11
CA SER A 35 9.13 -2.19 4.80
C SER A 35 8.21 -1.48 3.81
N MET A 36 8.79 -0.71 2.90
CA MET A 36 8.07 -0.03 1.82
C MET A 36 8.20 -0.81 0.52
N LEU A 37 7.12 -0.88 -0.25
CA LEU A 37 7.15 -1.40 -1.61
C LEU A 37 7.37 -0.23 -2.59
N LEU A 38 8.51 -0.25 -3.27
CA LEU A 38 8.83 0.69 -4.35
C LEU A 38 8.42 0.09 -5.69
N VAL A 39 7.62 0.81 -6.46
CA VAL A 39 7.18 0.41 -7.80
C VAL A 39 7.72 1.46 -8.79
N GLU A 40 8.66 1.06 -9.64
CA GLU A 40 9.32 1.97 -10.59
C GLU A 40 8.42 2.38 -11.77
N ASP A 41 7.44 1.54 -12.10
CA ASP A 41 6.45 1.81 -13.15
C ASP A 41 5.31 2.66 -12.57
N GLU A 42 5.29 3.95 -12.92
CA GLU A 42 4.33 4.93 -12.39
C GLU A 42 2.87 4.56 -12.71
N GLU A 43 2.59 3.99 -13.89
CA GLU A 43 1.23 3.58 -14.25
C GLU A 43 0.78 2.41 -13.39
N LEU A 44 1.68 1.44 -13.17
CA LEU A 44 1.41 0.32 -12.29
C LEU A 44 1.20 0.80 -10.84
N ASP A 45 2.07 1.66 -10.32
CA ASP A 45 1.97 2.19 -8.95
C ASP A 45 0.61 2.85 -8.69
N GLN A 46 0.20 3.76 -9.57
CA GLN A 46 -1.11 4.42 -9.48
C GLN A 46 -2.27 3.43 -9.50
N ARG A 47 -2.18 2.38 -10.33
CA ARG A 47 -3.20 1.34 -10.40
C ARG A 47 -3.25 0.49 -9.13
N LEU A 48 -2.10 0.16 -8.53
CA LEU A 48 -2.04 -0.58 -7.26
C LEU A 48 -2.66 0.23 -6.12
N ILE A 49 -2.30 1.51 -6.00
CA ILE A 49 -2.87 2.43 -5.01
C ILE A 49 -4.38 2.52 -5.20
N SER A 50 -4.85 2.67 -6.44
CA SER A 50 -6.28 2.73 -6.76
C SER A 50 -7.03 1.48 -6.31
N GLU A 51 -6.49 0.30 -6.58
CA GLU A 51 -7.11 -0.96 -6.14
C GLU A 51 -7.09 -1.12 -4.62
N MET A 52 -5.99 -0.77 -3.94
CA MET A 52 -5.92 -0.80 -2.47
C MET A 52 -6.95 0.14 -1.83
N LEU A 53 -7.11 1.36 -2.37
CA LEU A 53 -8.14 2.31 -1.90
C LEU A 53 -9.56 1.76 -2.12
N LYS A 54 -9.86 1.23 -3.32
CA LYS A 54 -11.18 0.65 -3.64
C LYS A 54 -11.57 -0.51 -2.73
N ASN A 55 -10.59 -1.32 -2.33
CA ASN A 55 -10.80 -2.50 -1.49
C ASN A 55 -10.73 -2.20 0.01
N GLY A 56 -10.58 -0.93 0.38
CA GLY A 56 -10.65 -0.47 1.77
C GLY A 56 -9.40 -0.77 2.59
N ASN A 57 -8.23 -0.82 1.96
CA ASN A 57 -6.96 -0.86 2.69
C ASN A 57 -6.86 0.37 3.62
N LYS A 58 -6.28 0.17 4.81
CA LYS A 58 -6.08 1.27 5.75
C LYS A 58 -5.14 2.32 5.16
N VAL A 59 -5.43 3.58 5.44
CA VAL A 59 -4.64 4.74 5.04
C VAL A 59 -4.21 5.48 6.31
N TYR A 60 -2.91 5.82 6.39
CA TYR A 60 -2.35 6.61 7.49
C TYR A 60 -1.72 7.88 6.95
N ASP A 61 -1.67 8.93 7.75
CA ASP A 61 -0.99 10.18 7.39
C ASP A 61 0.50 10.18 7.78
N ASP A 62 0.93 9.20 8.59
CA ASP A 62 2.31 9.07 9.06
C ASP A 62 2.72 7.59 9.13
N ILE A 63 3.94 7.29 8.69
CA ILE A 63 4.49 5.93 8.67
C ILE A 63 4.59 5.32 10.08
N ASN A 64 4.83 6.13 11.11
CA ASN A 64 4.88 5.70 12.49
C ASN A 64 3.51 5.23 12.99
N GLN A 65 2.41 5.82 12.49
CA GLN A 65 1.06 5.34 12.82
C GLN A 65 0.82 3.95 12.22
N ALA A 66 1.30 3.71 11.00
CA ALA A 66 1.20 2.40 10.37
C ALA A 66 1.98 1.34 11.16
N TYR A 67 3.19 1.66 11.63
CA TYR A 67 4.03 0.72 12.40
C TYR A 67 3.57 0.50 13.84
N ALA A 68 2.82 1.45 14.41
CA ALA A 68 2.23 1.30 15.74
C ALA A 68 0.95 0.43 15.74
N ASP A 69 0.32 0.22 14.58
CA ASP A 69 -0.91 -0.59 14.40
C ASP A 69 -0.61 -2.06 14.05
N VAL A 70 0.49 -2.61 14.57
CA VAL A 70 0.90 -4.03 14.39
C VAL A 70 0.36 -4.90 15.52
#